data_AF-A0A369QYE5-F1
#
_entry.id   AF-A0A369QYE5-F1
#
_cell.length_a   1.000
_cell.length_b   1.000
_cell.length_c   1.000
_cell.angle_alpha   90.00
_cell.angle_beta   90.00
_cell.angle_gamma   90.00
#
_symmetry.space_group_name_H-M   'P 1'
#
loop_
_entity.id
_entity.type
_entity.pdbx_description
1 polymer ?
#
loop_
_entity_poly.entity_id
_entity_poly.type
_entity_poly.pdbx_seq_one_letter_code
_entity_poly.pdbx_strand_id
1 'polypeptide(L)'
;MENPLVKSVGLTFAVVIAAFAVRAFWIGHPVLWNDELFTIVYARESYDYLVSLTRSSDIHPPLFYLVVKGVAELFGEGDGTGLRLISASAAALSVGLLFLFVRPRFGLGVALLAALFFVFLPVSVHYGRELRTYAFLALSLLAAILCFIQALSDDRSRRERRMFAAGYMAALAVSFHLHYSAAVYFVLFGAASLAVWGIDRDAGKVRMAMGATVLAGILCLPQAFHFVWARTQVTGDFWIAPTTLRTFYSVSLGAYPFPAWAKPVVYLLYLFGAWQLWQLDRKVAAVAFCFLVGGPLLVALIGVFTPAYLVRTIQAFTVLSPLLLALAVCALPRLARAPVVAALAAVHVVAILPSYPSEKQPLAVDEITALFGDTRPDVVYYHAPLARQFDVRGVSTDGWHTVRLEDRGGLDEIETRLSSCSVTLPCRSIAVVMERAPRFQKEDGRIWMERMDALAAEHGADLDTDRSGMRVLLFE
;
A
#
# COMPACT_ATOMS: atom_id res chain seq x y z
N MET A 1 28.93 20.94 29.08
CA MET A 1 27.82 21.29 28.15
C MET A 1 27.85 20.28 27.02
N GLU A 2 26.80 19.47 26.84
CA GLU A 2 26.74 18.51 25.73
C GLU A 2 26.64 19.23 24.38
N ASN A 3 27.30 18.67 23.36
CA ASN A 3 27.32 19.21 22.01
C ASN A 3 25.89 19.27 21.41
N PRO A 4 25.44 20.41 20.84
CA PRO A 4 24.10 20.54 20.25
C PRO A 4 23.81 19.54 19.11
N LEU A 5 24.84 19.05 18.41
CA LEU A 5 24.72 17.96 17.44
C LEU A 5 24.33 16.65 18.11
N VAL A 6 24.97 16.29 19.23
CA VAL A 6 24.65 15.07 20.01
C VAL A 6 23.21 15.11 20.52
N LYS A 7 22.75 16.26 21.03
CA LYS A 7 21.33 16.45 21.40
C LYS A 7 20.37 16.36 20.20
N SER A 8 20.82 16.72 18.99
CA SER A 8 20.00 16.60 17.79
C SER A 8 19.89 15.16 17.30
N VAL A 9 21.00 14.41 17.33
CA VAL A 9 21.05 12.99 17.00
C VAL A 9 20.21 12.18 18.00
N GLY A 10 20.46 12.32 19.31
CA GLY A 10 19.74 11.59 20.34
C GLY A 10 18.23 11.80 20.31
N LEU A 11 17.77 13.04 20.08
CA LEU A 11 16.34 13.33 19.96
C LEU A 11 15.72 12.79 18.65
N THR A 12 16.50 12.73 17.56
CA THR A 12 16.05 12.10 16.31
C THR A 12 15.88 10.58 16.50
N PHE A 13 16.83 9.93 17.16
CA PHE A 13 16.70 8.52 17.55
C PHE A 13 15.48 8.30 18.46
N ALA A 14 15.24 9.16 19.46
CA ALA A 14 14.10 9.05 20.36
C ALA A 14 12.75 9.10 19.60
N VAL A 15 12.57 10.02 18.64
CA VAL A 15 11.31 10.08 17.86
C VAL A 15 11.17 8.90 16.88
N VAL A 16 12.26 8.38 16.32
CA VAL A 16 12.23 7.17 15.48
C VAL A 16 11.88 5.93 16.32
N ILE A 17 12.50 5.77 17.49
CA ILE A 17 12.21 4.66 18.42
C ILE A 17 10.75 4.73 18.89
N ALA A 18 10.23 5.92 19.24
CA ALA A 18 8.82 6.08 19.59
C ALA A 18 7.87 5.72 18.42
N ALA A 19 8.18 6.19 17.20
CA ALA A 19 7.39 5.88 16.01
C ALA A 19 7.40 4.38 15.66
N PHE A 20 8.56 3.73 15.83
CA PHE A 20 8.72 2.29 15.64
C PHE A 20 7.98 1.50 16.72
N ALA A 21 8.15 1.85 18.00
CA ALA A 21 7.48 1.18 19.12
C ALA A 21 5.95 1.21 18.99
N VAL A 22 5.35 2.35 18.60
CA VAL A 22 3.91 2.44 18.32
C VAL A 22 3.49 1.46 17.23
N ARG A 23 4.25 1.34 16.13
CA ARG A 23 3.91 0.46 15.00
C ARG A 23 4.17 -1.01 15.32
N ALA A 24 5.29 -1.33 15.98
CA ALA A 24 5.71 -2.68 16.37
C ALA A 24 4.93 -3.25 17.56
N PHE A 25 4.32 -2.41 18.40
CA PHE A 25 3.43 -2.86 19.47
C PHE A 25 2.30 -3.72 18.88
N TRP A 26 2.18 -4.96 19.35
CA TRP A 26 1.13 -5.88 18.91
C TRP A 26 1.13 -6.12 17.38
N ILE A 27 2.32 -6.19 16.74
CA ILE A 27 2.46 -6.30 15.27
C ILE A 27 1.82 -7.57 14.67
N GLY A 28 1.66 -8.64 15.46
CA GLY A 28 1.04 -9.89 15.04
C GLY A 28 -0.49 -9.89 14.96
N HIS A 29 -1.17 -8.77 15.24
CA HIS A 29 -2.63 -8.64 15.08
C HIS A 29 -2.97 -7.42 14.19
N PRO A 30 -3.96 -7.53 13.27
CA PRO A 30 -4.69 -8.76 12.91
C PRO A 30 -3.78 -9.82 12.27
N VAL A 31 -4.33 -10.97 11.87
CA VAL A 31 -3.62 -11.91 10.99
C VAL A 31 -3.08 -11.21 9.73
N LEU A 32 -2.17 -11.89 9.03
CA LEU A 32 -1.78 -11.52 7.68
C LEU A 32 -3.00 -11.65 6.77
N TRP A 33 -3.40 -10.56 6.12
CA TRP A 33 -4.48 -10.61 5.12
C TRP A 33 -3.92 -10.96 3.73
N ASN A 34 -4.81 -11.26 2.78
CA ASN A 34 -4.45 -11.85 1.48
C ASN A 34 -3.29 -11.13 0.78
N ASP A 35 -3.32 -9.79 0.72
CA ASP A 35 -2.28 -8.97 0.07
C ASP A 35 -0.88 -9.14 0.73
N GLU A 36 -0.81 -9.44 2.03
CA GLU A 36 0.45 -9.71 2.75
C GLU A 36 0.91 -11.16 2.58
N LEU A 37 -0.03 -12.11 2.56
CA LEU A 37 0.26 -13.52 2.27
C LEU A 37 0.84 -13.68 0.86
N PHE A 38 0.31 -12.96 -0.14
CA PHE A 38 0.92 -12.90 -1.47
C PHE A 38 2.36 -12.35 -1.43
N THR A 39 2.62 -11.29 -0.64
CA THR A 39 3.99 -10.78 -0.47
C THR A 39 4.94 -11.84 0.09
N ILE A 40 4.49 -12.68 1.02
CA ILE A 40 5.31 -13.78 1.58
C ILE A 40 5.53 -14.88 0.54
N VAL A 41 4.47 -15.31 -0.17
CA VAL A 41 4.58 -16.32 -1.23
C VAL A 41 5.60 -15.88 -2.29
N TYR A 42 5.51 -14.64 -2.78
CA TYR A 42 6.50 -14.10 -3.71
C TYR A 42 7.92 -14.02 -3.12
N ALA A 43 8.08 -13.68 -1.83
CA ALA A 43 9.41 -13.63 -1.20
C ALA A 43 10.10 -15.01 -1.09
N ARG A 44 9.34 -16.11 -1.07
CA ARG A 44 9.87 -17.48 -1.08
C ARG A 44 10.43 -17.90 -2.44
N GLU A 45 9.93 -17.32 -3.52
CA GLU A 45 10.37 -17.62 -4.89
C GLU A 45 11.84 -17.25 -5.15
N SER A 46 12.39 -17.73 -6.27
CA SER A 46 13.77 -17.42 -6.66
C SER A 46 13.96 -15.93 -6.99
N TYR A 47 15.20 -15.44 -6.84
CA TYR A 47 15.55 -14.07 -7.23
C TYR A 47 15.28 -13.81 -8.72
N ASP A 48 15.56 -14.80 -9.58
CA ASP A 48 15.28 -14.72 -11.02
C ASP A 48 13.77 -14.68 -11.29
N TYR A 49 12.97 -15.48 -10.57
CA TYR A 49 11.52 -15.41 -10.65
C TYR A 49 11.01 -14.03 -10.26
N LEU A 50 11.42 -13.49 -9.11
CA LEU A 50 11.04 -12.16 -8.65
C LEU A 50 11.40 -11.04 -9.64
N VAL A 51 12.58 -11.08 -10.25
CA VAL A 51 12.96 -10.10 -11.29
C VAL A 51 12.12 -10.30 -12.56
N SER A 52 11.90 -11.54 -12.97
CA SER A 52 11.05 -11.90 -14.12
C SER A 52 9.55 -11.65 -13.88
N LEU A 53 9.11 -11.46 -12.64
CA LEU A 53 7.72 -11.14 -12.29
C LEU A 53 7.26 -9.87 -13.02
N THR A 54 8.16 -8.91 -13.26
CA THR A 54 7.92 -7.73 -14.10
C THR A 54 7.54 -8.03 -15.56
N ARG A 55 7.85 -9.22 -16.05
CA ARG A 55 7.51 -9.74 -17.39
C ARG A 55 6.22 -10.56 -17.38
N SER A 56 5.75 -10.95 -16.19
CA SER A 56 4.53 -11.72 -15.96
C SER A 56 3.33 -10.83 -15.66
N SER A 57 2.17 -11.44 -15.42
CA SER A 57 0.88 -10.76 -15.27
C SER A 57 0.69 -9.95 -13.96
N ASP A 58 1.63 -9.98 -13.00
CA ASP A 58 1.50 -9.16 -11.78
C ASP A 58 1.78 -7.68 -12.07
N ILE A 59 0.95 -6.84 -11.45
CA ILE A 59 0.91 -5.39 -11.63
C ILE A 59 1.87 -4.65 -10.67
N HIS A 60 2.77 -5.35 -9.98
CA HIS A 60 3.64 -4.78 -8.94
C HIS A 60 5.14 -4.88 -9.29
N PRO A 61 5.91 -3.79 -9.11
CA PRO A 61 7.37 -3.82 -9.16
C PRO A 61 8.02 -4.75 -8.12
N PRO A 62 9.21 -5.30 -8.39
CA PRO A 62 9.79 -6.38 -7.58
C PRO A 62 10.57 -5.91 -6.35
N LEU A 63 10.91 -4.62 -6.26
CA LEU A 63 11.85 -4.11 -5.25
C LEU A 63 11.42 -4.42 -3.81
N PHE A 64 10.11 -4.35 -3.52
CA PHE A 64 9.62 -4.64 -2.18
C PHE A 64 9.66 -6.14 -1.85
N TYR A 65 9.31 -7.01 -2.80
CA TYR A 65 9.43 -8.46 -2.62
C TYR A 65 10.90 -8.87 -2.42
N LEU A 66 11.83 -8.26 -3.16
CA LEU A 66 13.28 -8.46 -3.00
C LEU A 66 13.78 -8.01 -1.61
N VAL A 67 13.28 -6.90 -1.08
CA VAL A 67 13.58 -6.44 0.30
C VAL A 67 13.03 -7.41 1.34
N VAL A 68 11.78 -7.87 1.18
CA VAL A 68 11.18 -8.85 2.11
C VAL A 68 11.94 -10.18 2.08
N LYS A 69 12.27 -10.68 0.89
CA LYS A 69 13.09 -11.89 0.70
C LYS A 69 14.44 -11.80 1.39
N GLY A 70 15.21 -10.73 1.15
CA GLY A 70 16.51 -10.55 1.77
C GLY A 70 16.45 -10.45 3.30
N VAL A 71 15.39 -9.88 3.87
CA VAL A 71 15.18 -9.86 5.33
C VAL A 71 14.78 -11.24 5.86
N ALA A 72 13.91 -11.96 5.17
CA ALA A 72 13.51 -13.32 5.56
C ALA A 72 14.68 -14.32 5.49
N GLU A 73 15.58 -14.18 4.51
CA GLU A 73 16.81 -14.99 4.40
C GLU A 73 17.83 -14.68 5.53
N LEU A 74 17.88 -13.44 6.03
CA LEU A 74 18.82 -13.03 7.07
C LEU A 74 18.32 -13.29 8.51
N PHE A 75 17.02 -13.16 8.76
CA PHE A 75 16.44 -13.20 10.11
C PHE A 75 15.41 -14.33 10.31
N GLY A 76 15.09 -15.09 9.25
CA GLY A 76 14.01 -16.08 9.24
C GLY A 76 12.65 -15.46 8.91
N GLU A 77 11.78 -16.27 8.30
CA GLU A 77 10.42 -15.86 7.94
C GLU A 77 9.43 -15.95 9.11
N GLY A 78 9.59 -16.97 9.96
CA GLY A 78 8.69 -17.25 11.08
C GLY A 78 7.26 -17.58 10.63
N ASP A 79 6.26 -16.99 11.29
CA ASP A 79 4.86 -17.00 10.85
C ASP A 79 4.54 -15.85 9.87
N GLY A 80 5.57 -15.16 9.36
CA GLY A 80 5.47 -13.98 8.49
C GLY A 80 5.11 -12.69 9.22
N THR A 81 4.52 -12.72 10.42
CA THR A 81 4.06 -11.49 11.11
C THR A 81 5.23 -10.59 11.52
N GLY A 82 6.38 -11.17 11.86
CA GLY A 82 7.61 -10.45 12.17
C GLY A 82 8.14 -9.61 11.00
N LEU A 83 7.87 -10.00 9.75
CA LEU A 83 8.31 -9.25 8.57
C LEU A 83 7.62 -7.89 8.44
N ARG A 84 6.45 -7.67 9.07
CA ARG A 84 5.81 -6.34 9.16
C ARG A 84 6.71 -5.28 9.81
N LEU A 85 7.72 -5.68 10.59
CA LEU A 85 8.73 -4.77 11.15
C LEU A 85 9.54 -4.03 10.07
N ILE A 86 9.62 -4.57 8.85
CA ILE A 86 10.22 -3.93 7.68
C ILE A 86 9.45 -2.63 7.34
N SER A 87 8.11 -2.72 7.23
CA SER A 87 7.23 -1.57 7.01
C SER A 87 7.17 -0.62 8.21
N ALA A 88 7.16 -1.17 9.43
CA ALA A 88 7.18 -0.36 10.65
C ALA A 88 8.44 0.51 10.73
N SER A 89 9.58 -0.03 10.30
CA SER A 89 10.86 0.69 10.19
C SER A 89 10.77 1.82 9.16
N ALA A 90 10.25 1.58 7.96
CA ALA A 90 10.14 2.62 6.93
C ALA A 90 9.20 3.78 7.36
N ALA A 91 8.07 3.46 8.00
CA ALA A 91 7.16 4.47 8.53
C ALA A 91 7.77 5.22 9.73
N ALA A 92 8.56 4.56 10.59
CA ALA A 92 9.27 5.21 11.69
C ALA A 92 10.39 6.14 11.21
N LEU A 93 11.15 5.74 10.20
CA LEU A 93 12.18 6.58 9.55
C LEU A 93 11.56 7.83 8.92
N SER A 94 10.32 7.75 8.42
CA SER A 94 9.59 8.90 7.87
C SER A 94 9.37 9.99 8.94
N VAL A 95 9.07 9.60 10.19
CA VAL A 95 8.93 10.53 11.32
C VAL A 95 10.26 11.22 11.63
N GLY A 96 11.36 10.47 11.70
CA GLY A 96 12.70 11.02 11.93
C GLY A 96 13.14 11.98 10.81
N LEU A 97 12.82 11.64 9.56
CA LEU A 97 13.15 12.46 8.40
C LEU A 97 12.37 13.79 8.38
N LEU A 98 11.07 13.77 8.71
CA LEU A 98 10.29 15.00 8.89
C LEU A 98 10.85 15.84 10.05
N PHE A 99 11.16 15.22 11.19
CA PHE A 99 11.74 15.91 12.35
C PHE A 99 13.05 16.65 12.00
N LEU A 100 13.97 15.97 11.31
CA LEU A 100 15.25 16.54 10.86
C LEU A 100 15.07 17.72 9.89
N PHE A 101 14.05 17.68 9.04
CA PHE A 101 13.76 18.77 8.11
C PHE A 101 13.11 19.98 8.79
N VAL A 102 12.17 19.74 9.70
CA VAL A 102 11.36 20.78 10.37
C VAL A 102 12.16 21.53 11.42
N ARG A 103 12.99 20.84 12.23
CA ARG A 103 13.76 21.42 13.34
C ARG A 103 14.61 22.65 12.96
N PRO A 104 15.45 22.64 11.91
CA PRO A 104 16.26 23.80 11.55
C PRO A 104 15.47 24.93 10.87
N ARG A 105 14.23 24.66 10.40
CA ARG A 105 13.40 25.63 9.67
C ARG A 105 12.39 26.36 10.55
N PHE A 106 11.68 25.59 11.37
CA PHE A 106 10.53 26.07 12.17
C PHE A 106 10.77 25.93 13.68
N GLY A 107 11.98 25.52 14.08
CA GLY A 107 12.38 25.37 15.47
C GLY A 107 11.97 24.05 16.12
N LEU A 108 12.51 23.81 17.32
CA LEU A 108 12.37 22.55 18.04
C LEU A 108 10.92 22.22 18.42
N GLY A 109 10.13 23.23 18.82
CA GLY A 109 8.73 23.04 19.23
C GLY A 109 7.85 22.53 18.09
N VAL A 110 7.96 23.13 16.90
CA VAL A 110 7.23 22.67 15.70
C VAL A 110 7.70 21.28 15.30
N ALA A 111 9.01 20.99 15.38
CA ALA A 111 9.54 19.67 15.04
C ALA A 111 9.03 18.57 15.98
N LEU A 112 9.00 18.82 17.29
CA LEU A 112 8.46 17.87 18.28
C LEU A 112 6.96 17.62 18.09
N LEU A 113 6.17 18.67 17.81
CA LEU A 113 4.73 18.49 17.53
C LEU A 113 4.49 17.79 16.20
N ALA A 114 5.27 18.10 15.15
CA ALA A 114 5.16 17.43 13.86
C ALA A 114 5.53 15.94 13.98
N ALA A 115 6.58 15.62 14.75
CA ALA A 115 6.92 14.24 15.07
C ALA A 115 5.81 13.55 15.87
N LEU A 116 5.28 14.18 16.94
CA LEU A 116 4.17 13.65 17.74
C LEU A 116 2.95 13.30 16.88
N PHE A 117 2.49 14.23 16.04
CA PHE A 117 1.34 13.99 15.18
C PHE A 117 1.63 12.95 14.09
N PHE A 118 2.88 12.77 13.66
CA PHE A 118 3.27 11.73 12.68
C PHE A 118 3.45 10.34 13.32
N VAL A 119 3.93 10.26 14.57
CA VAL A 119 3.99 9.01 15.35
C VAL A 119 2.60 8.37 15.39
N PHE A 120 1.56 9.16 15.65
CA PHE A 120 0.16 8.74 15.75
C PHE A 120 -0.70 9.05 14.52
N LEU A 121 -0.10 9.37 13.35
CA LEU A 121 -0.87 9.66 12.12
C LEU A 121 -1.58 8.38 11.66
N PRO A 122 -2.93 8.31 11.63
CA PRO A 122 -3.62 7.02 11.53
C PRO A 122 -3.28 6.18 10.31
N VAL A 123 -3.23 6.78 9.13
CA VAL A 123 -2.84 6.08 7.89
C VAL A 123 -1.38 5.61 7.93
N SER A 124 -0.47 6.35 8.57
CA SER A 124 0.95 5.95 8.68
C SER A 124 1.18 4.87 9.75
N VAL A 125 0.27 4.75 10.73
CA VAL A 125 0.26 3.62 11.67
C VAL A 125 -0.31 2.39 10.99
N HIS A 126 -1.47 2.49 10.34
CA HIS A 126 -2.12 1.40 9.61
C HIS A 126 -1.20 0.82 8.52
N TYR A 127 -0.77 1.62 7.55
CA TYR A 127 0.14 1.16 6.48
C TYR A 127 1.57 0.90 6.96
N GLY A 128 1.96 1.39 8.14
CA GLY A 128 3.20 1.02 8.81
C GLY A 128 3.14 -0.34 9.50
N ARG A 129 1.96 -0.95 9.62
CA ARG A 129 1.73 -2.27 10.24
C ARG A 129 1.45 -3.37 9.21
N GLU A 130 1.28 -3.02 7.94
CA GLU A 130 1.11 -3.99 6.85
C GLU A 130 2.46 -4.34 6.19
N LEU A 131 2.66 -5.61 5.85
CA LEU A 131 3.75 -6.13 5.03
C LEU A 131 3.53 -5.78 3.54
N ARG A 132 3.41 -4.48 3.25
CA ARG A 132 3.12 -3.91 1.93
C ARG A 132 3.98 -2.68 1.62
N THR A 133 4.08 -2.34 0.34
CA THR A 133 4.90 -1.23 -0.19
C THR A 133 4.56 0.15 0.39
N TYR A 134 3.37 0.33 0.97
CA TYR A 134 2.78 1.61 1.33
C TYR A 134 3.63 2.46 2.30
N ALA A 135 4.27 1.84 3.30
CA ALA A 135 5.19 2.52 4.20
C ALA A 135 6.47 3.02 3.49
N PHE A 136 7.00 2.22 2.56
CA PHE A 136 8.18 2.60 1.77
C PHE A 136 7.84 3.70 0.76
N LEU A 137 6.66 3.68 0.14
CA LEU A 137 6.20 4.76 -0.74
C LEU A 137 6.06 6.10 0.01
N ALA A 138 5.54 6.07 1.23
CA ALA A 138 5.46 7.27 2.08
C ALA A 138 6.87 7.80 2.43
N LEU A 139 7.80 6.91 2.80
CA LEU A 139 9.19 7.26 3.08
C LEU A 139 9.92 7.82 1.85
N SER A 140 9.82 7.15 0.70
CA SER A 140 10.52 7.55 -0.53
C SER A 140 9.94 8.83 -1.13
N LEU A 141 8.61 9.02 -1.07
CA LEU A 141 7.98 10.29 -1.45
C LEU A 141 8.41 11.42 -0.52
N LEU A 142 8.41 11.22 0.80
CA LEU A 142 8.88 12.23 1.74
C LEU A 142 10.36 12.56 1.50
N ALA A 143 11.22 11.56 1.33
CA ALA A 143 12.62 11.77 0.99
C ALA A 143 12.80 12.55 -0.33
N ALA A 144 12.02 12.24 -1.36
CA ALA A 144 12.02 12.96 -2.62
C ALA A 144 11.59 14.43 -2.42
N ILE A 145 10.50 14.70 -1.71
CA ILE A 145 9.99 16.05 -1.39
C ILE A 145 11.04 16.87 -0.65
N LEU A 146 11.64 16.32 0.40
CA LEU A 146 12.57 17.06 1.27
C LEU A 146 13.91 17.30 0.58
N CYS A 147 14.42 16.33 -0.19
CA CYS A 147 15.58 16.51 -1.05
C CYS A 147 15.32 17.53 -2.17
N PHE A 148 14.13 17.51 -2.79
CA PHE A 148 13.71 18.50 -3.79
C PHE A 148 13.75 19.93 -3.22
N ILE A 149 13.13 20.16 -2.06
CA ILE A 149 13.15 21.46 -1.37
C ILE A 149 14.60 21.89 -1.07
N GLN A 150 15.45 20.99 -0.59
CA GLN A 150 16.85 21.28 -0.27
C GLN A 150 17.71 21.56 -1.51
N ALA A 151 17.40 20.95 -2.66
CA ALA A 151 18.05 21.21 -3.94
C ALA A 151 17.70 22.61 -4.51
N LEU A 152 16.53 23.14 -4.16
CA LEU A 152 16.04 24.46 -4.55
C LEU A 152 16.32 25.58 -3.52
N SER A 153 16.82 25.21 -2.33
CA SER A 153 17.17 26.13 -1.24
C SER A 153 18.32 27.07 -1.64
N ASP A 154 18.23 28.32 -1.18
CA ASP A 154 19.20 29.38 -1.42
C ASP A 154 20.42 29.26 -0.48
N ASP A 155 20.22 28.81 0.75
CA ASP A 155 21.24 28.68 1.81
C ASP A 155 22.20 27.47 1.62
N ARG A 156 22.29 26.94 0.40
CA ARG A 156 23.02 25.70 0.08
C ARG A 156 24.04 25.92 -1.02
N SER A 157 25.26 25.43 -0.77
CA SER A 157 26.32 25.44 -1.78
C SER A 157 25.90 24.65 -3.04
N ARG A 158 26.48 25.00 -4.19
CA ARG A 158 26.22 24.31 -5.46
C ARG A 158 26.50 22.79 -5.38
N ARG A 159 27.42 22.36 -4.51
CA ARG A 159 27.71 20.94 -4.25
C ARG A 159 26.59 20.27 -3.48
N GLU A 160 26.16 20.84 -2.34
CA GLU A 160 25.04 20.30 -1.56
C GLU A 160 23.76 20.24 -2.41
N ARG A 161 23.45 21.29 -3.17
CA ARG A 161 22.27 21.34 -4.03
C ARG A 161 22.26 20.20 -5.06
N ARG A 162 23.42 19.85 -5.63
CA ARG A 162 23.58 18.69 -6.51
C ARG A 162 23.43 17.36 -5.78
N MET A 163 23.95 17.24 -4.56
CA MET A 163 23.78 16.04 -3.72
C MET A 163 22.29 15.83 -3.37
N PHE A 164 21.57 16.89 -3.00
CA PHE A 164 20.13 16.84 -2.77
C PHE A 164 19.34 16.56 -4.05
N ALA A 165 19.76 17.09 -5.22
CA ALA A 165 19.15 16.73 -6.50
C ALA A 165 19.33 15.25 -6.85
N ALA A 166 20.49 14.67 -6.56
CA ALA A 166 20.76 13.24 -6.72
C ALA A 166 19.95 12.38 -5.73
N GLY A 167 19.83 12.80 -4.46
CA GLY A 167 18.97 12.15 -3.47
C GLY A 167 17.48 12.21 -3.85
N TYR A 168 17.03 13.33 -4.41
CA TYR A 168 15.69 13.49 -4.98
C TYR A 168 15.45 12.53 -6.15
N MET A 169 16.37 12.50 -7.13
CA MET A 169 16.33 11.57 -8.27
C MET A 169 16.24 10.11 -7.81
N ALA A 170 17.11 9.71 -6.88
CA ALA A 170 17.14 8.34 -6.35
C ALA A 170 15.84 7.98 -5.61
N ALA A 171 15.35 8.85 -4.73
CA ALA A 171 14.11 8.60 -3.98
C ALA A 171 12.87 8.53 -4.90
N LEU A 172 12.82 9.34 -5.96
CA LEU A 172 11.76 9.28 -6.97
C LEU A 172 11.83 7.99 -7.79
N ALA A 173 13.02 7.58 -8.23
CA ALA A 173 13.21 6.31 -8.94
C ALA A 173 12.83 5.11 -8.06
N VAL A 174 13.28 5.08 -6.80
CA VAL A 174 12.89 4.06 -5.80
C VAL A 174 11.37 4.02 -5.61
N SER A 175 10.69 5.17 -5.56
CA SER A 175 9.22 5.22 -5.44
C SER A 175 8.52 4.47 -6.59
N PHE A 176 8.99 4.66 -7.83
CA PHE A 176 8.46 3.94 -9.00
C PHE A 176 8.78 2.45 -8.97
N HIS A 177 10.00 2.10 -8.54
CA HIS A 177 10.43 0.70 -8.38
C HIS A 177 9.77 -0.02 -7.20
N LEU A 178 9.08 0.69 -6.31
CA LEU A 178 8.22 0.12 -5.26
C LEU A 178 6.78 -0.09 -5.75
N HIS A 179 6.23 0.86 -6.53
CA HIS A 179 4.86 0.78 -7.00
C HIS A 179 4.61 1.71 -8.21
N TYR A 180 4.02 1.19 -9.29
CA TYR A 180 3.78 1.97 -10.51
C TYR A 180 2.86 3.19 -10.32
N SER A 181 2.02 3.23 -9.27
CA SER A 181 1.23 4.43 -8.95
C SER A 181 2.09 5.66 -8.64
N ALA A 182 3.37 5.49 -8.28
CA ALA A 182 4.32 6.60 -8.11
C ALA A 182 4.65 7.32 -9.43
N ALA A 183 4.19 6.84 -10.60
CA ALA A 183 4.19 7.59 -11.86
C ALA A 183 3.61 9.01 -11.70
N VAL A 184 2.56 9.16 -10.88
CA VAL A 184 1.94 10.48 -10.63
C VAL A 184 2.89 11.45 -9.93
N TYR A 185 3.89 10.96 -9.16
CA TYR A 185 4.83 11.82 -8.45
C TYR A 185 5.69 12.64 -9.42
N PHE A 186 6.05 12.08 -10.58
CA PHE A 186 6.79 12.80 -11.63
C PHE A 186 6.04 14.05 -12.11
N VAL A 187 4.71 13.92 -12.33
CA VAL A 187 3.83 15.03 -12.71
C VAL A 187 3.73 16.07 -11.59
N LEU A 188 3.61 15.62 -10.33
CA LEU A 188 3.53 16.51 -9.17
C LEU A 188 4.84 17.26 -8.91
N PHE A 189 6.01 16.64 -9.15
CA PHE A 189 7.29 17.34 -9.10
C PHE A 189 7.49 18.30 -10.27
N GLY A 190 6.93 18.00 -11.46
CA GLY A 190 6.75 18.95 -12.56
C GLY A 190 5.99 20.21 -12.10
N ALA A 191 4.78 20.02 -11.58
CA ALA A 191 3.94 21.10 -11.06
C ALA A 191 4.63 21.88 -9.92
N ALA A 192 5.27 21.19 -8.96
CA ALA A 192 6.00 21.80 -7.87
C ALA A 192 7.20 22.64 -8.36
N SER A 193 7.88 22.21 -9.42
CA SER A 193 8.99 22.97 -10.03
C SER A 193 8.50 24.27 -10.67
N LEU A 194 7.35 24.23 -11.36
CA LEU A 194 6.70 25.42 -11.90
C LEU A 194 6.18 26.35 -10.79
N ALA A 195 5.65 25.80 -9.70
CA ALA A 195 5.17 26.57 -8.56
C ALA A 195 6.30 27.28 -7.82
N VAL A 196 7.44 26.61 -7.58
CA VAL A 196 8.63 27.25 -6.99
C VAL A 196 9.23 28.28 -7.94
N TRP A 197 9.28 27.99 -9.26
CA TRP A 197 9.70 28.96 -10.27
C TRP A 197 8.84 30.24 -10.25
N GLY A 198 7.52 30.11 -10.10
CA GLY A 198 6.63 31.27 -10.00
C GLY A 198 6.99 32.21 -8.83
N ILE A 199 7.56 31.66 -7.75
CA ILE A 199 7.95 32.36 -6.52
C ILE A 199 9.36 32.96 -6.62
N ASP A 200 10.38 32.19 -7.03
CA ASP A 200 11.78 32.65 -6.99
C ASP A 200 12.40 33.02 -8.34
N ARG A 201 11.71 32.69 -9.44
CA ARG A 201 12.10 32.96 -10.84
C ARG A 201 13.47 32.38 -11.27
N ASP A 202 14.13 31.55 -10.46
CA ASP A 202 15.45 30.99 -10.78
C ASP A 202 15.32 29.73 -11.65
N ALA A 203 15.32 29.96 -12.97
CA ALA A 203 15.34 28.92 -14.00
C ALA A 203 16.57 27.97 -13.92
N GLY A 204 17.63 28.34 -13.21
CA GLY A 204 18.78 27.47 -12.95
C GLY A 204 18.45 26.34 -11.99
N LYS A 205 17.74 26.61 -10.89
CA LYS A 205 17.31 25.55 -9.95
C LYS A 205 16.23 24.66 -10.55
N VAL A 206 15.28 25.27 -11.26
CA VAL A 206 14.17 24.57 -11.93
C VAL A 206 14.70 23.59 -12.98
N ARG A 207 15.64 24.01 -13.84
CA ARG A 207 16.31 23.10 -14.78
C ARG A 207 17.05 21.96 -14.10
N MET A 208 17.67 22.20 -12.94
CA MET A 208 18.34 21.13 -12.19
C MET A 208 17.33 20.12 -11.62
N ALA A 209 16.21 20.59 -11.06
CA ALA A 209 15.15 19.70 -10.56
C ALA A 209 14.48 18.92 -11.70
N MET A 210 14.14 19.58 -12.81
CA MET A 210 13.58 18.89 -14.00
C MET A 210 14.57 17.91 -14.61
N GLY A 211 15.86 18.24 -14.67
CA GLY A 211 16.91 17.30 -15.06
C GLY A 211 16.96 16.06 -14.17
N ALA A 212 16.87 16.23 -12.84
CA ALA A 212 16.78 15.13 -11.89
C ALA A 212 15.49 14.30 -12.05
N THR A 213 14.35 14.93 -12.36
CA THR A 213 13.08 14.23 -12.67
C THR A 213 13.20 13.40 -13.95
N VAL A 214 13.79 13.96 -15.00
CA VAL A 214 14.02 13.26 -16.29
C VAL A 214 14.99 12.10 -16.11
N LEU A 215 16.10 12.28 -15.38
CA LEU A 215 17.05 11.21 -15.09
C LEU A 215 16.42 10.08 -14.25
N ALA A 216 15.59 10.42 -13.27
CA ALA A 216 14.80 9.41 -12.53
C ALA A 216 13.84 8.66 -13.48
N GLY A 217 13.24 9.34 -14.45
CA GLY A 217 12.38 8.73 -15.46
C GLY A 217 13.15 7.77 -16.36
N ILE A 218 14.35 8.14 -16.81
CA ILE A 218 15.26 7.30 -17.59
C ILE A 218 15.63 6.02 -16.82
N LEU A 219 15.95 6.14 -15.53
CA LEU A 219 16.23 4.99 -14.66
C LEU A 219 15.02 4.04 -14.48
N CYS A 220 13.80 4.51 -14.75
CA CYS A 220 12.58 3.73 -14.64
C CYS A 220 12.08 3.18 -15.99
N LEU A 221 12.72 3.51 -17.12
CA LEU A 221 12.26 3.12 -18.46
C LEU A 221 12.06 1.60 -18.63
N PRO A 222 12.96 0.70 -18.17
CA PRO A 222 12.76 -0.74 -18.32
C PRO A 222 11.47 -1.22 -17.63
N GLN A 223 11.25 -0.80 -16.39
CA GLN A 223 10.06 -1.16 -15.61
C GLN A 223 8.80 -0.44 -16.12
N ALA A 224 8.92 0.76 -16.68
CA ALA A 224 7.81 1.47 -17.31
C ALA A 224 7.34 0.79 -18.60
N PHE A 225 8.27 0.28 -19.42
CA PHE A 225 7.94 -0.54 -20.58
C PHE A 225 7.18 -1.81 -20.16
N HIS A 226 7.68 -2.51 -19.14
CA HIS A 226 7.02 -3.68 -18.57
C HIS A 226 5.61 -3.38 -18.04
N PHE A 227 5.41 -2.26 -17.33
CA PHE A 227 4.08 -1.83 -16.88
C PHE A 227 3.11 -1.59 -18.05
N VAL A 228 3.53 -0.88 -19.10
CA VAL A 228 2.69 -0.62 -20.28
C VAL A 228 2.35 -1.93 -20.99
N TRP A 229 3.33 -2.82 -21.17
CA TRP A 229 3.11 -4.15 -21.76
C TRP A 229 2.11 -4.98 -20.95
N ALA A 230 2.32 -5.14 -19.64
CA ALA A 230 1.41 -5.87 -18.76
C ALA A 230 -0.01 -5.28 -18.80
N ARG A 231 -0.15 -3.95 -18.84
CA ARG A 231 -1.47 -3.29 -18.96
C ARG A 231 -2.18 -3.54 -20.29
N THR A 232 -1.49 -3.89 -21.37
CA THR A 232 -2.15 -4.33 -22.63
C THR A 232 -2.63 -5.78 -22.57
N GLN A 233 -2.06 -6.62 -21.69
CA GLN A 233 -2.46 -8.01 -21.50
C GLN A 233 -3.65 -8.17 -20.52
N VAL A 234 -3.82 -7.23 -19.57
CA VAL A 234 -4.93 -7.25 -18.61
C VAL A 234 -6.24 -6.78 -19.28
N THR A 235 -7.01 -7.75 -19.79
CA THR A 235 -8.39 -7.57 -20.23
C THR A 235 -9.37 -8.03 -19.15
N GLY A 236 -10.34 -7.17 -18.80
CA GLY A 236 -11.38 -7.49 -17.82
C GLY A 236 -11.82 -6.30 -16.95
N ASP A 237 -13.00 -6.43 -16.35
CA ASP A 237 -13.56 -5.42 -15.45
C ASP A 237 -12.74 -5.30 -14.16
N PHE A 238 -12.38 -4.07 -13.78
CA PHE A 238 -11.76 -3.77 -12.50
C PHE A 238 -12.80 -3.82 -11.37
N TRP A 239 -12.46 -4.48 -10.25
CA TRP A 239 -13.31 -4.52 -9.05
C TRP A 239 -13.49 -3.13 -8.38
N ILE A 240 -12.60 -2.19 -8.71
CA ILE A 240 -12.65 -0.82 -8.22
C ILE A 240 -13.65 -0.03 -9.08
N ALA A 241 -14.60 0.65 -8.43
CA ALA A 241 -15.53 1.55 -9.13
C ALA A 241 -14.81 2.83 -9.63
N PRO A 242 -15.20 3.39 -10.79
CA PRO A 242 -14.70 4.70 -11.26
C PRO A 242 -14.88 5.80 -10.22
N THR A 243 -14.03 6.82 -10.29
CA THR A 243 -14.09 7.95 -9.36
C THR A 243 -15.31 8.80 -9.62
N THR A 244 -16.26 8.75 -8.69
CA THR A 244 -17.39 9.68 -8.59
C THR A 244 -17.10 10.74 -7.52
N LEU A 245 -17.90 11.82 -7.45
CA LEU A 245 -17.83 12.77 -6.33
C LEU A 245 -18.02 12.09 -4.96
N ARG A 246 -18.87 11.05 -4.90
CA ARG A 246 -19.08 10.25 -3.68
C ARG A 246 -17.83 9.44 -3.32
N THR A 247 -17.21 8.78 -4.30
CA THR A 247 -15.95 8.02 -4.10
C THR A 247 -14.83 8.97 -3.68
N PHE A 248 -14.69 10.10 -4.37
CA PHE A 248 -13.70 11.13 -4.06
C PHE A 248 -13.82 11.63 -2.61
N TYR A 249 -15.02 12.03 -2.20
CA TYR A 249 -15.30 12.49 -0.84
C TYR A 249 -15.00 11.40 0.20
N SER A 250 -15.55 10.19 0.00
CA SER A 250 -15.40 9.08 0.95
C SER A 250 -13.94 8.66 1.15
N VAL A 251 -13.18 8.50 0.06
CA VAL A 251 -11.78 8.09 0.10
C VAL A 251 -10.87 9.21 0.65
N SER A 252 -11.14 10.48 0.30
CA SER A 252 -10.39 11.61 0.85
C SER A 252 -10.62 11.77 2.37
N LEU A 253 -11.86 11.54 2.83
CA LEU A 253 -12.16 11.47 4.26
C LEU A 253 -11.57 10.22 4.94
N GLY A 254 -11.40 9.12 4.20
CA GLY A 254 -10.78 7.88 4.67
C GLY A 254 -9.26 8.00 4.88
N ALA A 255 -8.58 8.84 4.11
CA ALA A 255 -7.16 9.17 4.32
C ALA A 255 -6.89 9.94 5.63
N TYR A 256 -7.93 10.49 6.27
CA TYR A 256 -7.88 11.14 7.57
C TYR A 256 -9.00 10.58 8.48
N PRO A 257 -8.85 9.34 8.99
CA PRO A 257 -9.92 8.60 9.68
C PRO A 257 -10.10 9.03 11.15
N PHE A 258 -10.07 10.34 11.41
CA PHE A 258 -10.41 10.90 12.72
C PHE A 258 -11.90 10.71 13.03
N PRO A 259 -12.32 10.71 14.32
CA PRO A 259 -13.73 10.71 14.71
C PRO A 259 -14.52 11.81 14.00
N ALA A 260 -15.75 11.52 13.57
CA ALA A 260 -16.55 12.41 12.72
C ALA A 260 -16.73 13.82 13.32
N TRP A 261 -16.92 13.92 14.64
CA TRP A 261 -17.03 15.19 15.37
C TRP A 261 -15.72 16.01 15.39
N ALA A 262 -14.57 15.35 15.29
CA ALA A 262 -13.25 16.01 15.34
C ALA A 262 -12.80 16.51 13.96
N LYS A 263 -13.27 15.87 12.86
CA LYS A 263 -12.85 16.20 11.49
C LYS A 263 -12.95 17.69 11.14
N PRO A 264 -14.05 18.42 11.42
CA PRO A 264 -14.14 19.85 11.08
C PRO A 264 -13.05 20.68 11.75
N VAL A 265 -12.78 20.44 13.05
CA VAL A 265 -11.75 21.16 13.81
C VAL A 265 -10.35 20.84 13.30
N VAL A 266 -10.06 19.56 13.05
CA VAL A 266 -8.75 19.13 12.51
C VAL A 266 -8.51 19.70 11.11
N TYR A 267 -9.53 19.76 10.25
CA TYR A 267 -9.41 20.33 8.91
C TYR A 267 -9.25 21.86 8.94
N LEU A 268 -9.94 22.57 9.83
CA LEU A 268 -9.70 24.00 10.06
C LEU A 268 -8.26 24.25 10.55
N LEU A 269 -7.71 23.38 11.40
CA LEU A 269 -6.31 23.45 11.83
C LEU A 269 -5.33 23.12 10.68
N TYR A 270 -5.63 22.18 9.78
CA TYR A 270 -4.82 21.98 8.57
C TYR A 270 -4.81 23.22 7.67
N LEU A 271 -5.97 23.88 7.46
CA LEU A 271 -6.06 25.11 6.66
C LEU A 271 -5.29 26.26 7.32
N PHE A 272 -5.45 26.46 8.64
CA PHE A 272 -4.67 27.44 9.40
C PHE A 272 -3.18 27.14 9.36
N GLY A 273 -2.78 25.87 9.47
CA GLY A 273 -1.40 25.41 9.35
C GLY A 273 -0.81 25.64 7.97
N ALA A 274 -1.58 25.43 6.90
CA ALA A 274 -1.19 25.74 5.53
C ALA A 274 -1.01 27.25 5.32
N TRP A 275 -1.88 28.07 5.91
CA TRP A 275 -1.73 29.53 5.90
C TRP A 275 -0.47 29.96 6.66
N GLN A 276 -0.21 29.42 7.85
CA GLN A 276 1.03 29.68 8.60
C GLN A 276 2.28 29.27 7.79
N LEU A 277 2.26 28.09 7.16
CA LEU A 277 3.34 27.63 6.31
C LEU A 277 3.58 28.58 5.12
N TRP A 278 2.51 29.11 4.51
CA TRP A 278 2.63 30.11 3.43
C TRP A 278 3.26 31.44 3.89
N GLN A 279 2.98 31.89 5.12
CA GLN A 279 3.62 33.10 5.65
C GLN A 279 5.10 32.89 5.99
N LEU A 280 5.48 31.68 6.44
CA LEU A 280 6.83 31.37 6.90
C LEU A 280 7.77 30.92 5.77
N ASP A 281 7.31 30.05 4.87
CA ASP A 281 8.08 29.52 3.74
C ASP A 281 7.15 29.20 2.55
N ARG A 282 7.00 30.16 1.65
CA ARG A 282 6.17 30.03 0.44
C ARG A 282 6.60 28.89 -0.47
N LYS A 283 7.90 28.55 -0.52
CA LYS A 283 8.41 27.46 -1.38
C LYS A 283 7.95 26.12 -0.83
N VAL A 284 8.12 25.90 0.47
CA VAL A 284 7.63 24.67 1.14
C VAL A 284 6.11 24.60 1.13
N ALA A 285 5.41 25.72 1.30
CA ALA A 285 3.95 25.78 1.18
C ALA A 285 3.44 25.38 -0.21
N ALA A 286 4.07 25.88 -1.28
CA ALA A 286 3.71 25.54 -2.66
C ALA A 286 3.95 24.05 -2.96
N VAL A 287 5.09 23.50 -2.53
CA VAL A 287 5.38 22.06 -2.65
C VAL A 287 4.36 21.25 -1.84
N ALA A 288 4.07 21.64 -0.59
CA ALA A 288 3.09 20.98 0.25
C ALA A 288 1.70 20.96 -0.39
N PHE A 289 1.27 22.05 -1.02
CA PHE A 289 0.00 22.12 -1.76
C PHE A 289 -0.02 21.16 -2.96
N CYS A 290 1.05 21.12 -3.76
CA CYS A 290 1.16 20.19 -4.90
C CYS A 290 0.96 18.73 -4.47
N PHE A 291 1.50 18.31 -3.32
CA PHE A 291 1.34 16.93 -2.85
C PHE A 291 0.04 16.69 -2.06
N LEU A 292 -0.25 17.50 -1.03
CA LEU A 292 -1.42 17.30 -0.14
C LEU A 292 -2.77 17.51 -0.85
N VAL A 293 -2.83 18.39 -1.86
CA VAL A 293 -4.06 18.71 -2.60
C VAL A 293 -3.95 18.21 -4.03
N GLY A 294 -2.88 18.58 -4.75
CA GLY A 294 -2.68 18.17 -6.14
C GLY A 294 -2.55 16.65 -6.32
N GLY A 295 -1.92 15.94 -5.38
CA GLY A 295 -1.77 14.48 -5.41
C GLY A 295 -3.10 13.73 -5.41
N PRO A 296 -3.93 13.87 -4.36
CA PRO A 296 -5.27 13.26 -4.32
C PRO A 296 -6.15 13.67 -5.51
N LEU A 297 -6.12 14.94 -5.94
CA LEU A 297 -6.89 15.39 -7.11
C LEU A 297 -6.42 14.73 -8.42
N LEU A 298 -5.11 14.57 -8.62
CA LEU A 298 -4.56 13.92 -9.83
C LEU A 298 -4.89 12.43 -9.86
N VAL A 299 -4.77 11.72 -8.73
CA VAL A 299 -5.17 10.30 -8.67
C VAL A 299 -6.69 10.15 -8.81
N ALA A 300 -7.49 11.09 -8.30
CA ALA A 300 -8.94 11.10 -8.51
C ALA A 300 -9.31 11.30 -9.99
N LEU A 301 -8.66 12.23 -10.68
CA LEU A 301 -8.86 12.48 -12.11
C LEU A 301 -8.48 11.27 -12.97
N ILE A 302 -7.31 10.65 -12.72
CA ILE A 302 -6.92 9.39 -13.36
C ILE A 302 -7.97 8.30 -13.04
N GLY A 303 -8.43 8.27 -11.79
CA GLY A 303 -9.45 7.35 -11.29
C GLY A 303 -10.82 7.44 -11.96
N VAL A 304 -11.13 8.51 -12.72
CA VAL A 304 -12.34 8.60 -13.56
C VAL A 304 -12.24 7.65 -14.76
N PHE A 305 -11.05 7.53 -15.34
CA PHE A 305 -10.79 6.75 -16.56
C PHE A 305 -10.16 5.37 -16.29
N THR A 306 -9.42 5.23 -15.19
CA THR A 306 -8.75 3.99 -14.77
C THR A 306 -9.01 3.81 -13.27
N PRO A 307 -10.03 3.01 -12.87
CA PRO A 307 -10.46 2.91 -11.48
C PRO A 307 -9.36 2.48 -10.51
N ALA A 308 -8.81 3.45 -9.78
CA ALA A 308 -7.67 3.26 -8.87
C ALA A 308 -7.68 4.20 -7.65
N TYR A 309 -8.80 4.92 -7.40
CA TYR A 309 -8.89 5.89 -6.30
C TYR A 309 -9.27 5.21 -4.99
N LEU A 310 -8.26 4.89 -4.18
CA LEU A 310 -8.40 4.20 -2.89
C LEU A 310 -7.55 4.92 -1.83
N VAL A 311 -7.83 4.68 -0.55
CA VAL A 311 -7.05 5.28 0.55
C VAL A 311 -5.57 4.91 0.42
N ARG A 312 -5.28 3.64 0.09
CA ARG A 312 -3.92 3.12 -0.16
C ARG A 312 -3.16 3.82 -1.28
N THR A 313 -3.84 4.38 -2.29
CA THR A 313 -3.17 5.10 -3.40
C THR A 313 -2.92 6.58 -3.11
N ILE A 314 -3.62 7.17 -2.12
CA ILE A 314 -3.43 8.58 -1.71
C ILE A 314 -2.73 8.77 -0.36
N GLN A 315 -2.61 7.73 0.47
CA GLN A 315 -2.05 7.82 1.83
C GLN A 315 -0.66 8.46 1.88
N ALA A 316 0.19 8.19 0.88
CA ALA A 316 1.56 8.72 0.82
C ALA A 316 1.59 10.26 0.72
N PHE A 317 0.54 10.89 0.18
CA PHE A 317 0.47 12.36 0.11
C PHE A 317 0.28 13.02 1.49
N THR A 318 -0.19 12.28 2.50
CA THR A 318 -0.47 12.81 3.84
C THR A 318 0.78 13.12 4.67
N VAL A 319 1.99 12.74 4.21
CA VAL A 319 3.26 12.83 4.99
C VAL A 319 3.66 14.23 5.45
N LEU A 320 3.13 15.30 4.83
CA LEU A 320 3.35 16.68 5.27
C LEU A 320 2.23 17.22 6.17
N SER A 321 1.10 16.53 6.32
CA SER A 321 -0.01 16.96 7.17
C SER A 321 0.37 17.15 8.66
N PRO A 322 1.31 16.38 9.28
CA PRO A 322 1.73 16.61 10.66
C PRO A 322 2.42 17.96 10.88
N LEU A 323 3.16 18.46 9.86
CA LEU A 323 3.77 19.78 9.90
C LEU A 323 2.70 20.89 9.96
N LEU A 324 1.60 20.74 9.23
CA LEU A 324 0.53 21.73 9.24
C LEU A 324 -0.12 21.85 10.63
N LEU A 325 -0.42 20.71 11.28
CA LEU A 325 -0.95 20.74 12.66
C LEU A 325 0.06 21.34 13.66
N ALA A 326 1.34 21.02 13.52
CA ALA A 326 2.38 21.57 14.37
C ALA A 326 2.48 23.10 14.25
N LEU A 327 2.44 23.62 13.02
CA LEU A 327 2.45 25.07 12.75
C LEU A 327 1.18 25.75 13.27
N ALA A 328 0.01 25.15 13.03
CA ALA A 328 -1.28 25.63 13.53
C ALA A 328 -1.26 25.78 15.06
N VAL A 329 -0.83 24.73 15.79
CA VAL A 329 -0.73 24.75 17.25
C VAL A 329 0.32 25.73 17.75
N CYS A 330 1.49 25.81 17.11
CA CYS A 330 2.53 26.76 17.50
C CYS A 330 2.13 28.23 17.25
N ALA A 331 1.21 28.51 16.34
CA ALA A 331 0.65 29.85 16.12
C ALA A 331 -0.43 30.25 17.15
N LEU A 332 -0.98 29.30 17.93
CA LEU A 332 -1.96 29.61 18.98
C LEU A 332 -1.33 30.35 20.18
N PRO A 333 -2.12 31.13 20.94
CA PRO A 333 -1.71 31.70 22.23
C PRO A 333 -1.16 30.65 23.18
N ARG A 334 -0.11 30.97 23.96
CA ARG A 334 0.62 30.00 24.79
C ARG A 334 -0.30 29.16 25.71
N LEU A 335 -1.30 29.79 26.30
CA LEU A 335 -2.29 29.16 27.19
C LEU A 335 -3.15 28.08 26.49
N ALA A 336 -3.43 28.25 25.18
CA ALA A 336 -4.24 27.30 24.40
C ALA A 336 -3.45 26.09 23.89
N ARG A 337 -2.11 26.15 23.88
CA ARG A 337 -1.27 25.11 23.24
C ARG A 337 -1.40 23.76 23.93
N ALA A 338 -1.19 23.70 25.24
CA ALA A 338 -1.23 22.45 26.00
C ALA A 338 -2.59 21.71 25.88
N PRO A 339 -3.77 22.35 26.11
CA PRO A 339 -5.05 21.66 25.96
C PRO A 339 -5.34 21.23 24.50
N VAL A 340 -4.96 22.04 23.50
CA VAL A 340 -5.13 21.66 22.09
C VAL A 340 -4.22 20.49 21.70
N VAL A 341 -2.97 20.45 22.18
CA VAL A 341 -2.07 19.30 21.97
C VAL A 341 -2.65 18.04 22.62
N ALA A 342 -3.14 18.13 23.86
CA ALA A 342 -3.74 17.00 24.56
C ALA A 342 -4.99 16.47 23.82
N ALA A 343 -5.89 17.37 23.39
CA ALA A 343 -7.08 17.01 22.63
C ALA A 343 -6.74 16.38 21.26
N LEU A 344 -5.77 16.95 20.52
CA LEU A 344 -5.31 16.38 19.25
C LEU A 344 -4.63 15.03 19.45
N ALA A 345 -3.80 14.87 20.48
CA ALA A 345 -3.17 13.59 20.81
C ALA A 345 -4.23 12.52 21.13
N ALA A 346 -5.24 12.83 21.95
CA ALA A 346 -6.35 11.94 22.22
C ALA A 346 -7.13 11.56 20.93
N VAL A 347 -7.41 12.54 20.06
CA VAL A 347 -8.05 12.30 18.75
C VAL A 347 -7.21 11.38 17.85
N HIS A 348 -5.89 11.52 17.83
CA HIS A 348 -5.01 10.64 17.07
C HIS A 348 -4.93 9.23 17.68
N VAL A 349 -4.83 9.12 19.01
CA VAL A 349 -4.87 7.83 19.74
C VAL A 349 -6.16 7.08 19.44
N VAL A 350 -7.33 7.72 19.58
CA VAL A 350 -8.63 7.11 19.24
C VAL A 350 -8.69 6.68 17.77
N ALA A 351 -8.14 7.50 16.85
CA ALA A 351 -8.14 7.20 15.43
C ALA A 351 -7.19 6.06 15.02
N ILE A 352 -6.18 5.71 15.83
CA ILE A 352 -5.31 4.55 15.58
C ILE A 352 -5.83 3.25 16.19
N LEU A 353 -6.74 3.28 17.17
CA LEU A 353 -7.26 2.07 17.83
C LEU A 353 -7.74 0.98 16.86
N PRO A 354 -8.43 1.27 15.73
CA PRO A 354 -8.81 0.24 14.76
C PRO A 354 -7.65 -0.52 14.11
N SER A 355 -6.41 -0.01 14.20
CA SER A 355 -5.20 -0.70 13.73
C SER A 355 -4.63 -1.72 14.75
N TYR A 356 -5.23 -1.80 15.94
CA TYR A 356 -4.87 -2.71 17.04
C TYR A 356 -6.10 -3.48 17.51
N PRO A 357 -6.64 -4.42 16.70
CA PRO A 357 -7.75 -5.25 17.12
C PRO A 357 -7.34 -6.08 18.34
N SER A 358 -8.18 -6.08 19.37
CA SER A 358 -7.96 -6.81 20.63
C SER A 358 -7.89 -8.32 20.44
N GLU A 359 -8.65 -8.82 19.46
CA GLU A 359 -8.67 -10.22 19.07
C GLU A 359 -7.87 -10.42 17.78
N LYS A 360 -7.26 -11.59 17.64
CA LYS A 360 -6.62 -11.98 16.39
C LYS A 360 -7.76 -12.30 15.42
N GLN A 361 -8.05 -11.36 14.51
CA GLN A 361 -9.07 -11.59 13.48
C GLN A 361 -8.77 -12.93 12.79
N PRO A 362 -9.73 -13.87 12.71
CA PRO A 362 -9.55 -15.11 11.97
C PRO A 362 -9.19 -14.82 10.51
N LEU A 363 -8.42 -15.70 9.87
CA LEU A 363 -8.35 -15.70 8.41
C LEU A 363 -9.74 -15.97 7.86
N ALA A 364 -10.05 -15.52 6.64
CA ALA A 364 -11.30 -15.91 5.98
C ALA A 364 -11.45 -17.44 5.90
N VAL A 365 -10.32 -18.18 5.80
CA VAL A 365 -10.27 -19.64 5.88
C VAL A 365 -10.66 -20.15 7.27
N ASP A 366 -10.26 -19.47 8.35
CA ASP A 366 -10.62 -19.83 9.73
C ASP A 366 -12.10 -19.52 10.01
N GLU A 367 -12.64 -18.40 9.51
CA GLU A 367 -14.08 -18.07 9.60
C GLU A 367 -14.93 -19.10 8.85
N ILE A 368 -14.51 -19.48 7.65
CA ILE A 368 -15.10 -20.56 6.85
C ILE A 368 -15.05 -21.87 7.66
N THR A 369 -13.89 -22.25 8.18
CA THR A 369 -13.71 -23.49 8.97
C THR A 369 -14.56 -23.49 10.26
N ALA A 370 -14.76 -22.33 10.89
CA ALA A 370 -15.61 -22.18 12.08
C ALA A 370 -17.12 -22.19 11.76
N LEU A 371 -17.53 -21.65 10.61
CA LEU A 371 -18.90 -21.74 10.08
C LEU A 371 -19.28 -23.20 9.73
N PHE A 372 -18.30 -24.01 9.30
CA PHE A 372 -18.42 -25.44 9.06
C PHE A 372 -17.84 -26.28 10.22
N GLY A 373 -18.06 -25.83 11.47
CA GLY A 373 -17.45 -26.42 12.66
C GLY A 373 -17.71 -27.92 12.82
N ASP A 374 -16.65 -28.67 13.15
CA ASP A 374 -16.61 -30.13 13.39
C ASP A 374 -17.16 -31.06 12.28
N THR A 375 -17.56 -30.53 11.11
CA THR A 375 -17.98 -31.37 9.98
C THR A 375 -16.78 -31.95 9.22
N ARG A 376 -16.27 -33.05 9.78
CA ARG A 376 -15.28 -34.02 9.26
C ARG A 376 -13.90 -33.45 8.87
N PRO A 377 -12.78 -34.16 9.14
CA PRO A 377 -11.42 -33.72 8.80
C PRO A 377 -11.09 -33.84 7.29
N ASP A 378 -12.11 -33.71 6.44
CA ASP A 378 -12.23 -34.27 5.10
C ASP A 378 -12.41 -33.16 4.03
N VAL A 379 -12.14 -31.90 4.42
CA VAL A 379 -12.29 -30.68 3.60
C VAL A 379 -11.15 -29.68 3.88
N VAL A 380 -10.57 -29.01 2.87
CA VAL A 380 -10.01 -27.64 3.00
C VAL A 380 -10.48 -26.84 1.78
N TYR A 381 -10.04 -25.59 1.56
CA TYR A 381 -10.76 -24.63 0.70
C TYR A 381 -9.84 -23.96 -0.34
N TYR A 382 -10.28 -23.86 -1.59
CA TYR A 382 -9.50 -23.29 -2.71
C TYR A 382 -9.83 -21.82 -2.98
N HIS A 383 -8.79 -21.03 -3.29
CA HIS A 383 -8.88 -19.61 -3.66
C HIS A 383 -8.87 -19.42 -5.19
N ALA A 384 -9.79 -18.60 -5.72
CA ALA A 384 -10.19 -18.57 -7.13
C ALA A 384 -9.14 -18.29 -8.24
N PRO A 385 -7.99 -17.60 -8.04
CA PRO A 385 -7.08 -17.24 -9.14
C PRO A 385 -6.51 -18.43 -9.92
N LEU A 386 -6.26 -19.57 -9.26
CA LEU A 386 -5.70 -20.78 -9.89
C LEU A 386 -6.66 -21.46 -10.87
N ALA A 387 -7.98 -21.28 -10.70
CA ALA A 387 -9.01 -21.88 -11.55
C ALA A 387 -9.05 -21.33 -13.00
N ARG A 388 -8.22 -20.32 -13.30
CA ARG A 388 -8.07 -19.77 -14.66
C ARG A 388 -7.02 -20.49 -15.50
N GLN A 389 -6.08 -21.22 -14.89
CA GLN A 389 -4.93 -21.83 -15.58
C GLN A 389 -5.03 -23.35 -15.72
N PHE A 390 -5.75 -24.04 -14.84
CA PHE A 390 -5.77 -25.51 -14.80
C PHE A 390 -7.18 -26.06 -14.72
N ASP A 391 -7.45 -27.13 -15.47
CA ASP A 391 -8.64 -27.97 -15.27
C ASP A 391 -8.29 -29.15 -14.35
N VAL A 392 -9.16 -29.41 -13.36
CA VAL A 392 -9.07 -30.58 -12.48
C VAL A 392 -9.71 -31.77 -13.21
N ARG A 393 -8.88 -32.67 -13.74
CA ARG A 393 -9.33 -33.82 -14.53
C ARG A 393 -9.75 -35.04 -13.70
N GLY A 394 -9.45 -35.06 -12.41
CA GLY A 394 -9.86 -36.12 -11.48
C GLY A 394 -9.05 -36.16 -10.19
N VAL A 395 -9.62 -36.84 -9.19
CA VAL A 395 -9.01 -37.12 -7.87
C VAL A 395 -9.12 -38.63 -7.64
N SER A 396 -8.00 -39.31 -7.37
CA SER A 396 -8.03 -40.71 -6.86
C SER A 396 -7.83 -40.73 -5.34
N THR A 397 -8.25 -41.84 -4.71
CA THR A 397 -8.42 -41.95 -3.25
C THR A 397 -7.73 -43.19 -2.69
N ASP A 398 -6.48 -43.42 -3.11
CA ASP A 398 -5.70 -44.62 -2.76
C ASP A 398 -4.73 -44.34 -1.60
N GLY A 399 -5.25 -43.84 -0.48
CA GLY A 399 -4.48 -43.45 0.71
C GLY A 399 -3.67 -42.15 0.60
N TRP A 400 -3.47 -41.65 -0.62
CA TRP A 400 -2.97 -40.30 -0.94
C TRP A 400 -3.81 -39.71 -2.06
N HIS A 401 -4.22 -38.44 -1.94
CA HIS A 401 -4.96 -37.77 -3.00
C HIS A 401 -4.01 -37.24 -4.07
N THR A 402 -4.08 -37.85 -5.26
CA THR A 402 -3.36 -37.37 -6.44
C THR A 402 -4.30 -36.50 -7.27
N VAL A 403 -4.10 -35.18 -7.24
CA VAL A 403 -4.82 -34.26 -8.12
C VAL A 403 -4.11 -34.20 -9.46
N ARG A 404 -4.81 -34.57 -10.55
CA ARG A 404 -4.31 -34.36 -11.92
C ARG A 404 -4.80 -33.01 -12.44
N LEU A 405 -3.85 -32.09 -12.59
CA LEU A 405 -4.05 -30.79 -13.22
C LEU A 405 -3.55 -30.85 -14.67
N GLU A 406 -4.35 -30.34 -15.59
CA GLU A 406 -3.99 -30.15 -16.99
C GLU A 406 -4.04 -28.66 -17.33
N ASP A 407 -2.98 -28.15 -17.95
CA ASP A 407 -2.90 -26.78 -18.46
C ASP A 407 -3.87 -26.63 -19.64
N ARG A 408 -4.58 -25.51 -19.71
CA ARG A 408 -5.59 -25.24 -20.75
C ARG A 408 -5.03 -25.02 -22.15
N GLY A 409 -3.70 -24.90 -22.30
CA GLY A 409 -3.02 -24.90 -23.60
C GLY A 409 -3.18 -23.58 -24.37
N GLY A 410 -2.14 -22.75 -24.34
CA GLY A 410 -2.17 -21.45 -25.02
C GLY A 410 -0.85 -20.68 -25.03
N LEU A 411 0.28 -21.37 -24.90
CA LEU A 411 1.62 -20.81 -25.04
C LEU A 411 2.46 -21.71 -25.94
N ASP A 412 2.69 -21.27 -27.17
CA ASP A 412 3.70 -21.85 -28.04
C ASP A 412 5.11 -21.62 -27.43
N GLU A 413 5.96 -22.64 -27.55
CA GLU A 413 7.40 -22.62 -27.31
C GLU A 413 7.91 -22.10 -25.94
N ILE A 414 7.61 -22.83 -24.86
CA ILE A 414 8.68 -23.26 -23.93
C ILE A 414 8.52 -24.76 -23.63
N GLU A 415 9.11 -25.62 -24.47
CA GLU A 415 9.50 -26.96 -24.02
C GLU A 415 10.52 -26.77 -22.88
N THR A 416 10.31 -27.30 -21.66
CA THR A 416 10.52 -28.73 -21.41
C THR A 416 9.87 -29.15 -20.07
N ARG A 417 9.01 -30.18 -20.11
CA ARG A 417 8.54 -31.02 -18.97
C ARG A 417 7.79 -30.36 -17.81
N LEU A 418 6.51 -30.05 -18.02
CA LEU A 418 5.44 -30.28 -17.01
C LEU A 418 4.17 -30.87 -17.65
N SER A 419 4.34 -31.86 -18.54
CA SER A 419 3.24 -32.65 -19.09
C SER A 419 2.61 -33.51 -17.99
N SER A 420 1.46 -33.08 -17.48
CA SER A 420 0.76 -33.58 -16.27
C SER A 420 1.60 -33.49 -14.98
N CYS A 421 1.28 -32.51 -14.13
CA CYS A 421 1.82 -32.47 -12.78
C CYS A 421 0.84 -33.20 -11.83
N SER A 422 1.29 -34.33 -11.27
CA SER A 422 0.60 -35.01 -10.18
C SER A 422 1.13 -34.50 -8.86
N VAL A 423 0.34 -33.67 -8.18
CA VAL A 423 0.71 -33.17 -6.83
C VAL A 423 0.17 -34.14 -5.80
N THR A 424 1.09 -34.87 -5.16
CA THR A 424 0.78 -35.82 -4.08
C THR A 424 0.90 -35.10 -2.74
N LEU A 425 -0.24 -34.68 -2.17
CA LEU A 425 -0.27 -33.99 -0.88
C LEU A 425 -0.44 -35.00 0.27
N PRO A 426 0.33 -34.89 1.37
CA PRO A 426 0.01 -35.63 2.59
C PRO A 426 -1.34 -35.15 3.14
N CYS A 427 -2.19 -36.09 3.55
CA CYS A 427 -3.57 -35.82 3.96
C CYS A 427 -3.63 -34.70 5.01
N ARG A 428 -4.42 -33.63 4.82
CA ARG A 428 -5.88 -33.69 4.71
C ARG A 428 -6.48 -32.66 3.74
N SER A 429 -7.06 -33.18 2.65
CA SER A 429 -8.42 -32.87 2.15
C SER A 429 -8.71 -31.56 1.37
N ILE A 430 -9.70 -31.56 0.44
CA ILE A 430 -9.88 -30.54 -0.65
C ILE A 430 -11.36 -30.18 -0.93
N ALA A 431 -11.68 -28.89 -1.15
CA ALA A 431 -12.96 -28.39 -1.68
C ALA A 431 -12.86 -27.01 -2.36
N VAL A 432 -13.82 -26.71 -3.24
CA VAL A 432 -13.84 -25.55 -4.14
C VAL A 432 -15.12 -24.72 -3.93
N VAL A 433 -14.97 -23.40 -3.78
CA VAL A 433 -16.10 -22.45 -3.65
C VAL A 433 -16.16 -21.55 -4.88
N MET A 434 -17.35 -21.40 -5.49
CA MET A 434 -17.60 -20.46 -6.59
C MET A 434 -18.63 -19.41 -6.18
N GLU A 435 -18.32 -18.12 -6.38
CA GLU A 435 -19.23 -17.02 -6.12
C GLU A 435 -20.09 -16.66 -7.35
N ARG A 436 -21.32 -16.21 -7.10
CA ARG A 436 -22.40 -16.00 -8.07
C ARG A 436 -22.18 -14.76 -8.94
N ALA A 437 -21.66 -14.92 -10.16
CA ALA A 437 -21.60 -13.84 -11.14
C ALA A 437 -23.00 -13.55 -11.76
N PRO A 438 -23.54 -12.32 -11.68
CA PRO A 438 -24.90 -12.02 -12.13
C PRO A 438 -24.92 -11.66 -13.63
N ARG A 439 -24.73 -12.65 -14.52
CA ARG A 439 -25.13 -12.64 -15.96
C ARG A 439 -24.72 -13.92 -16.69
N PHE A 440 -25.63 -14.88 -16.79
CA PHE A 440 -25.63 -15.87 -17.88
C PHE A 440 -27.08 -16.12 -18.34
N GLN A 441 -27.49 -15.42 -19.40
CA GLN A 441 -28.72 -15.67 -20.16
C GLN A 441 -28.36 -15.95 -21.63
N LYS A 442 -27.57 -17.01 -21.87
CA LYS A 442 -27.29 -17.60 -23.19
C LYS A 442 -27.05 -19.11 -23.06
N GLU A 443 -27.07 -19.80 -24.21
CA GLU A 443 -27.22 -21.27 -24.33
C GLU A 443 -26.23 -22.13 -23.54
N ASP A 444 -25.02 -21.64 -23.25
CA ASP A 444 -24.00 -22.36 -22.47
C ASP A 444 -24.47 -22.76 -21.05
N GLY A 445 -25.40 -21.98 -20.47
CA GLY A 445 -25.99 -22.31 -19.16
C GLY A 445 -26.85 -23.57 -19.18
N ARG A 446 -27.45 -23.94 -20.32
CA ARG A 446 -28.29 -25.13 -20.44
C ARG A 446 -27.45 -26.40 -20.48
N ILE A 447 -26.33 -26.36 -21.21
CA ILE A 447 -25.35 -27.47 -21.30
C ILE A 447 -24.74 -27.77 -19.93
N TRP A 448 -24.48 -26.73 -19.12
CA TRP A 448 -24.01 -26.90 -17.74
C TRP A 448 -25.06 -27.56 -16.82
N MET A 449 -26.34 -27.17 -16.93
CA MET A 449 -27.41 -27.80 -16.14
C MET A 449 -27.66 -29.26 -16.55
N GLU A 450 -27.71 -29.54 -17.85
CA GLU A 450 -27.84 -30.91 -18.39
C GLU A 450 -26.68 -31.82 -17.91
N ARG A 451 -25.46 -31.28 -17.75
CA ARG A 451 -24.31 -32.01 -17.16
C ARG A 451 -24.41 -32.22 -15.65
N MET A 452 -24.91 -31.24 -14.90
CA MET A 452 -25.09 -31.40 -13.45
C MET A 452 -26.19 -32.41 -13.11
N ASP A 453 -27.28 -32.40 -13.88
CA ASP A 453 -28.38 -33.33 -13.69
C ASP A 453 -27.96 -34.78 -14.08
N ALA A 454 -27.08 -34.94 -15.09
CA ALA A 454 -26.45 -36.23 -15.41
C ALA A 454 -25.51 -36.76 -14.32
N LEU A 455 -24.67 -35.90 -13.73
CA LEU A 455 -23.77 -36.25 -12.61
C LEU A 455 -24.55 -36.62 -11.34
N ALA A 456 -25.69 -35.95 -11.06
CA ALA A 456 -26.56 -36.30 -9.96
C ALA A 456 -27.18 -37.71 -10.14
N ALA A 457 -27.60 -38.04 -11.37
CA ALA A 457 -28.14 -39.35 -11.70
C ALA A 457 -27.07 -40.47 -11.67
N GLU A 458 -25.83 -40.19 -12.07
CA GLU A 458 -24.71 -41.16 -12.03
C GLU A 458 -24.28 -41.51 -10.60
N HIS A 459 -24.46 -40.59 -9.65
CA HIS A 459 -24.08 -40.77 -8.24
C HIS A 459 -25.26 -40.92 -7.26
N GLY A 460 -26.50 -41.01 -7.75
CA GLY A 460 -27.69 -41.31 -6.94
C GLY A 460 -28.12 -40.20 -5.97
N ALA A 461 -27.87 -38.93 -6.31
CA ALA A 461 -28.26 -37.78 -5.51
C ALA A 461 -29.61 -37.20 -5.97
N ASP A 462 -30.56 -37.07 -5.05
CA ASP A 462 -31.89 -36.53 -5.33
C ASP A 462 -31.90 -34.98 -5.26
N LEU A 463 -32.54 -34.32 -6.22
CA LEU A 463 -32.52 -32.86 -6.40
C LEU A 463 -33.87 -32.24 -6.01
N ASP A 464 -34.01 -31.80 -4.76
CA ASP A 464 -35.21 -31.07 -4.34
C ASP A 464 -35.24 -29.63 -4.92
N THR A 465 -36.43 -29.15 -5.28
CA THR A 465 -36.62 -27.90 -6.03
C THR A 465 -37.70 -27.01 -5.43
N ASP A 466 -37.29 -26.00 -4.66
CA ASP A 466 -38.16 -24.88 -4.27
C ASP A 466 -37.71 -23.51 -4.84
N ARG A 467 -38.66 -22.59 -4.92
CA ARG A 467 -38.84 -21.57 -5.97
C ARG A 467 -37.98 -20.31 -5.86
N SER A 468 -36.71 -20.41 -5.46
CA SER A 468 -35.80 -19.24 -5.34
C SER A 468 -34.57 -19.24 -6.25
N GLY A 469 -34.36 -20.29 -7.06
CA GLY A 469 -33.31 -20.32 -8.09
C GLY A 469 -31.88 -20.29 -7.53
N MET A 470 -31.68 -20.96 -6.38
CA MET A 470 -30.38 -21.14 -5.74
C MET A 470 -30.18 -22.64 -5.51
N ARG A 471 -29.24 -23.26 -6.22
CA ARG A 471 -28.78 -24.64 -5.94
C ARG A 471 -27.57 -24.54 -5.01
N VAL A 472 -27.63 -25.18 -3.84
CA VAL A 472 -26.51 -25.36 -2.92
C VAL A 472 -26.28 -26.86 -2.82
N LEU A 473 -25.03 -27.30 -3.01
CA LEU A 473 -24.64 -28.69 -2.78
C LEU A 473 -24.13 -28.84 -1.34
N LEU A 474 -24.88 -29.59 -0.55
CA LEU A 474 -24.52 -30.09 0.78
C LEU A 474 -24.51 -31.61 0.69
N PHE A 475 -23.38 -32.27 0.97
CA PHE A 475 -23.35 -33.67 1.37
C PHE A 475 -22.19 -33.90 2.36
N GLU A 476 -22.35 -34.93 3.21
CA GLU A 476 -21.68 -35.09 4.51
C GLU A 476 -20.17 -35.36 4.51
#